data_AF-A0AAD1IWR2-F1
#
_entry.id   AF-A0AAD1IWR2-F1
#
_cell.length_a   1.000
_cell.length_b   1.000
_cell.length_c   1.000
_cell.angle_alpha   90.00
_cell.angle_beta   90.00
_cell.angle_gamma   90.00
#
_symmetry.space_group_name_H-M   'P 1'
#
loop_
_entity.id
_entity.type
_entity.pdbx_description
1 polymer ?
#
loop_
_entity_poly.entity_id
_entity_poly.type
_entity_poly.pdbx_seq_one_letter_code
_entity_poly.pdbx_strand_id
1 'polypeptide(L)'
;MNPSRPSTHAPRVEQHDRHLKIVELELPQQDSIRYDVMMQLCRPLTAFEIDALIVHRSIGLDVSPDDPARLIATHTTIEEVRNRLPEFHELLCAAAADGHAAQDSATEARDALTVEESRRQALVTDANASLGPCSHVHDAAVGMR
;
A
#
# COMPACT_ATOMS: atom_id res chain seq x y z
N MET A 1 13.58 32.25 32.19
CA MET A 1 13.63 32.18 30.71
C MET A 1 13.70 30.72 30.34
N ASN A 2 12.68 30.19 29.67
CA ASN A 2 12.57 28.77 29.34
C ASN A 2 12.60 28.65 27.80
N PRO A 3 13.54 27.90 27.20
CA PRO A 3 13.58 27.76 25.75
C PRO A 3 12.60 26.67 25.31
N SER A 4 11.51 27.07 24.65
CA SER A 4 10.56 26.17 24.01
C SER A 4 11.23 25.46 22.82
N ARG A 5 11.32 24.13 22.89
CA ARG A 5 11.67 23.26 21.75
C ARG A 5 10.58 23.36 20.67
N PRO A 6 10.92 23.34 19.37
CA PRO A 6 9.93 23.12 18.33
C PRO A 6 9.51 21.65 18.37
N SER A 7 8.23 21.41 18.68
CA SER A 7 7.61 20.09 18.55
C SER A 7 7.44 19.82 17.05
N THR A 8 8.28 18.95 16.50
CA THR A 8 8.09 18.38 15.17
C THR A 8 6.87 17.46 15.25
N HIS A 9 5.69 18.04 15.05
CA HIS A 9 4.47 17.27 14.84
C HIS A 9 4.59 16.63 13.44
N ALA A 10 5.14 15.42 13.39
CA ALA A 10 4.86 14.54 12.26
C ALA A 10 3.34 14.41 12.17
N PRO A 11 2.75 14.48 10.96
CA PRO A 11 1.33 14.19 10.81
C PRO A 11 1.11 12.77 11.31
N ARG A 12 0.39 12.63 12.43
CA ARG A 12 -0.20 11.35 12.82
C ARG A 12 -1.10 10.99 11.66
N VAL A 13 -0.65 10.02 10.86
CA VAL A 13 -1.55 9.25 10.00
C VAL A 13 -2.58 8.69 10.96
N GLU A 14 -3.78 9.28 10.96
CA GLU A 14 -4.90 8.76 11.72
C GLU A 14 -5.05 7.30 11.32
N GLN A 15 -4.84 6.40 12.29
CA GLN A 15 -5.12 4.97 12.16
C GLN A 15 -6.62 4.81 11.96
N HIS A 16 -7.10 5.10 10.76
CA HIS A 16 -8.45 4.79 10.34
C HIS A 16 -8.51 3.28 10.19
N ASP A 17 -9.03 2.64 11.24
CA ASP A 17 -9.46 1.26 11.32
C ASP A 17 -8.56 0.20 10.67
N ARG A 18 -7.59 -0.25 11.48
CA ARG A 18 -6.98 -1.59 11.32
C ARG A 18 -8.01 -2.73 11.39
N HIS A 19 -9.25 -2.44 11.77
CA HIS A 19 -10.30 -3.43 11.91
C HIS A 19 -10.98 -3.69 10.57
N LEU A 20 -10.67 -4.83 9.95
CA LEU A 20 -11.37 -5.34 8.78
C LEU A 20 -12.50 -6.29 9.23
N LYS A 21 -13.73 -6.08 8.75
CA LYS A 21 -14.90 -6.88 9.17
C LYS A 21 -15.96 -6.92 8.08
N ILE A 22 -16.69 -8.02 8.02
CA ILE A 22 -17.94 -8.13 7.26
C ILE A 22 -19.04 -7.45 8.07
N VAL A 23 -19.70 -6.46 7.47
CA VAL A 23 -20.77 -5.66 8.09
C VAL A 23 -22.15 -5.99 7.57
N GLU A 24 -22.25 -6.55 6.36
CA GLU A 24 -23.52 -6.85 5.70
C GLU A 24 -23.38 -8.06 4.76
N LEU A 25 -24.46 -8.84 4.64
CA LEU A 25 -24.60 -9.94 3.69
C LEU A 25 -25.68 -9.56 2.68
N GLU A 26 -25.36 -9.63 1.40
CA GLU A 26 -26.26 -9.38 0.29
C GLU A 26 -26.49 -10.68 -0.49
N LEU A 27 -27.75 -10.91 -0.88
CA LEU A 27 -28.16 -12.05 -1.69
C LEU A 27 -28.67 -11.53 -3.04
N PRO A 28 -27.89 -11.62 -4.12
CA PRO A 28 -28.36 -11.31 -5.46
C PRO A 28 -29.52 -12.25 -5.83
N GLN A 29 -30.45 -11.80 -6.69
CA GLN A 29 -31.47 -12.69 -7.24
C GLN A 29 -30.81 -13.76 -8.12
N GLN A 30 -30.90 -15.02 -7.70
CA GLN A 30 -30.27 -16.16 -8.37
C GLN A 30 -31.20 -17.38 -8.32
N ASP A 31 -31.38 -18.05 -9.46
CA ASP A 31 -32.33 -19.17 -9.64
C ASP A 31 -31.68 -20.55 -9.39
N SER A 32 -30.76 -20.65 -8.43
CA SER A 32 -30.02 -21.89 -8.13
C SER A 32 -30.04 -22.25 -6.64
N ILE A 33 -29.92 -23.55 -6.35
CA ILE A 33 -29.86 -24.06 -4.97
C ILE A 33 -28.57 -23.61 -4.26
N ARG A 34 -27.47 -23.54 -5.01
CA ARG A 34 -26.18 -22.97 -4.57
C ARG A 34 -25.94 -21.71 -5.36
N TYR A 35 -25.62 -20.63 -4.67
CA TYR A 35 -25.59 -19.27 -5.21
C TYR A 35 -24.42 -18.49 -4.62
N ASP A 36 -24.21 -17.27 -5.10
CA ASP A 36 -23.13 -16.43 -4.64
C ASP A 36 -23.63 -15.56 -3.49
N VAL A 37 -22.87 -15.49 -2.42
CA VAL A 37 -23.19 -14.62 -1.28
C VAL A 37 -22.21 -13.47 -1.30
N MET A 38 -22.75 -12.26 -1.42
CA MET A 38 -21.96 -11.04 -1.36
C MET A 38 -21.83 -10.59 0.10
N MET A 39 -20.64 -10.12 0.46
CA MET A 39 -20.29 -9.68 1.80
C MET A 39 -19.68 -8.28 1.71
N GLN A 40 -20.33 -7.31 2.36
CA GLN A 40 -19.81 -5.95 2.43
C GLN A 40 -18.83 -5.83 3.60
N LEU A 41 -17.69 -5.20 3.35
CA LEU A 41 -16.68 -4.87 4.35
C LEU A 41 -16.92 -3.47 4.92
N CYS A 42 -16.48 -3.25 6.16
CA CYS A 42 -16.52 -1.95 6.83
C CYS A 42 -15.71 -0.85 6.09
N ARG A 43 -14.73 -1.26 5.28
CA ARG A 43 -13.93 -0.39 4.41
C ARG A 43 -13.42 -1.16 3.18
N PRO A 44 -13.01 -0.46 2.12
CA PRO A 44 -12.27 -1.06 1.02
C PRO A 44 -10.95 -1.70 1.48
N LEU A 45 -10.59 -2.81 0.83
CA LEU A 45 -9.27 -3.44 0.95
C LEU A 45 -8.20 -2.61 0.24
N THR A 46 -6.99 -2.59 0.79
CA THR A 46 -5.82 -2.07 0.07
C THR A 46 -5.24 -3.14 -0.87
N ALA A 47 -4.41 -2.73 -1.83
CA ALA A 47 -3.76 -3.68 -2.74
C ALA A 47 -2.93 -4.75 -1.99
N PHE A 48 -2.21 -4.35 -0.94
CA PHE A 48 -1.43 -5.28 -0.12
C PHE A 48 -2.30 -6.29 0.63
N GLU A 49 -3.48 -5.87 1.09
CA GLU A 49 -4.44 -6.75 1.77
C GLU A 49 -5.12 -7.71 0.79
N ILE A 50 -5.40 -7.25 -0.44
CA ILE A 50 -5.91 -8.11 -1.52
C ILE A 50 -4.87 -9.18 -1.87
N ASP A 51 -3.61 -8.80 -2.03
CA ASP A 51 -2.53 -9.74 -2.30
C ASP A 51 -2.38 -10.76 -1.17
N ALA A 52 -2.47 -10.32 0.09
CA ALA A 52 -2.47 -11.20 1.26
C ALA A 52 -3.67 -12.16 1.26
N LEU A 53 -4.88 -11.67 0.95
CA LEU A 53 -6.08 -12.52 0.85
C LEU A 53 -5.97 -13.57 -0.26
N ILE A 54 -5.35 -13.24 -1.40
CA ILE A 54 -5.12 -14.20 -2.49
C ILE A 54 -4.25 -15.38 -2.04
N VAL A 55 -3.29 -15.15 -1.14
CA VAL A 55 -2.47 -16.21 -0.54
C VAL A 55 -3.33 -17.18 0.30
N HIS A 56 -4.44 -16.69 0.86
CA HIS A 56 -5.40 -17.46 1.67
C HIS A 56 -6.58 -18.07 0.87
N ARG A 57 -6.45 -18.22 -0.46
CA ARG A 57 -7.50 -18.71 -1.38
C ARG A 57 -8.22 -20.01 -0.99
N SER A 58 -7.68 -20.82 -0.07
CA SER A 58 -8.27 -22.08 0.37
C SER A 58 -9.64 -21.96 1.04
N ILE A 59 -10.06 -20.74 1.43
CA ILE A 59 -11.32 -20.52 2.15
C ILE A 59 -12.52 -20.24 1.22
N GLY A 60 -12.29 -19.97 -0.06
CA GLY A 60 -13.38 -19.73 -1.02
C GLY A 60 -14.01 -18.34 -0.90
N LEU A 61 -13.20 -17.34 -0.57
CA LEU A 61 -13.57 -15.93 -0.62
C LEU A 61 -12.80 -15.26 -1.76
N ASP A 62 -13.53 -14.66 -2.69
CA ASP A 62 -12.97 -13.83 -3.74
C ASP A 62 -13.26 -12.36 -3.45
N VAL A 63 -12.33 -11.47 -3.79
CA VAL A 63 -12.58 -10.02 -3.77
C VAL A 63 -13.37 -9.66 -5.03
N SER A 64 -14.42 -8.85 -4.89
CA SER A 64 -15.19 -8.38 -6.04
C SER A 64 -14.28 -7.59 -6.98
N PRO A 65 -14.30 -7.88 -8.30
CA PRO A 65 -13.47 -7.17 -9.26
C PRO A 65 -13.85 -5.68 -9.42
N ASP A 66 -15.11 -5.35 -9.10
CA ASP A 66 -15.68 -4.01 -9.29
C ASP A 66 -15.62 -3.15 -8.02
N ASP A 67 -15.51 -3.78 -6.84
CA ASP A 67 -15.54 -3.07 -5.56
C ASP A 67 -14.65 -3.77 -4.52
N PRO A 68 -13.49 -3.18 -4.15
CA PRO A 68 -12.59 -3.75 -3.14
C PRO A 68 -13.17 -3.74 -1.72
N ALA A 69 -14.36 -3.18 -1.49
CA ALA A 69 -15.09 -3.31 -0.23
C ALA A 69 -16.04 -4.51 -0.22
N ARG A 70 -16.11 -5.31 -1.29
CA ARG A 70 -17.00 -6.46 -1.39
C ARG A 70 -16.23 -7.76 -1.56
N LEU A 71 -16.67 -8.78 -0.84
CA LEU A 71 -16.23 -10.16 -0.99
C LEU A 71 -17.36 -11.02 -1.55
N ILE A 72 -17.00 -12.10 -2.24
CA ILE A 72 -17.92 -13.04 -2.86
C ILE A 72 -17.54 -14.45 -2.38
N ALA A 73 -18.46 -15.13 -1.70
CA ALA A 73 -18.38 -16.57 -1.53
C ALA A 73 -19.18 -17.22 -2.66
N THR A 74 -18.50 -17.96 -3.52
CA THR A 74 -19.12 -18.55 -4.72
C THR A 74 -19.69 -19.94 -4.46
N HIS A 75 -20.74 -20.31 -5.18
CA HIS A 75 -21.32 -21.65 -5.17
C HIS A 75 -21.59 -22.21 -3.75
N THR A 76 -22.21 -21.41 -2.89
CA THR A 76 -22.46 -21.72 -1.47
C THR A 76 -23.93 -21.52 -1.11
N THR A 77 -24.25 -21.50 0.19
CA THR A 77 -25.56 -21.08 0.73
C THR A 77 -25.36 -20.08 1.86
N ILE A 78 -26.39 -19.32 2.20
CA ILE A 78 -26.33 -18.36 3.30
C ILE A 78 -26.07 -19.03 4.66
N GLU A 79 -26.55 -20.25 4.87
CA GLU A 79 -26.30 -21.03 6.08
C GLU A 79 -24.83 -21.44 6.22
N GLU A 80 -24.22 -21.89 5.12
CA GLU A 80 -22.79 -22.22 5.07
C GLU A 80 -21.95 -20.97 5.37
N VAL A 81 -22.25 -19.84 4.72
CA VAL A 81 -21.57 -18.56 4.98
C VAL A 81 -21.73 -18.13 6.43
N ARG A 82 -22.95 -18.17 6.97
CA ARG A 82 -23.23 -17.82 8.37
C ARG A 82 -22.40 -18.66 9.34
N ASN A 83 -22.27 -19.96 9.10
CA ASN A 83 -21.48 -20.85 9.94
C ASN A 83 -19.98 -20.57 9.85
N ARG A 84 -19.50 -20.04 8.71
CA ARG A 84 -18.09 -19.75 8.44
C ARG A 84 -17.68 -18.31 8.72
N LEU A 85 -18.62 -17.42 9.06
CA LEU A 85 -18.32 -16.02 9.41
C LEU A 85 -17.19 -15.86 10.43
N PRO A 86 -17.07 -16.66 11.50
CA PRO A 86 -15.94 -16.55 12.43
C PRO A 86 -14.59 -16.80 11.74
N GLU A 87 -14.50 -17.87 10.94
CA GLU A 87 -13.31 -18.22 10.16
C GLU A 87 -12.96 -17.08 9.18
N PHE A 88 -13.96 -16.56 8.47
CA PHE A 88 -13.77 -15.43 7.55
C PHE A 88 -13.21 -14.19 8.24
N HIS A 89 -13.70 -13.86 9.44
CA HIS A 89 -13.17 -12.73 10.20
C HIS A 89 -11.73 -12.93 10.67
N GLU A 90 -11.37 -14.13 11.13
CA GLU A 90 -9.99 -14.43 11.53
C GLU A 90 -9.01 -14.24 10.37
N LEU A 91 -9.40 -14.67 9.17
CA LEU A 91 -8.61 -14.51 7.96
C LEU A 91 -8.51 -13.07 7.49
N LEU A 92 -9.61 -12.32 7.55
CA LEU A 92 -9.59 -10.90 7.22
C LEU A 92 -8.66 -10.15 8.17
N CYS A 93 -8.65 -10.49 9.46
CA CYS A 93 -7.69 -9.94 10.41
C CYS A 93 -6.25 -10.33 10.08
N ALA A 94 -5.98 -11.58 9.73
CA ALA A 94 -4.65 -12.06 9.35
C ALA A 94 -4.14 -11.35 8.08
N ALA A 95 -4.96 -11.32 7.02
CA ALA A 95 -4.61 -10.66 5.77
C ALA A 95 -4.43 -9.15 5.91
N ALA A 96 -5.21 -8.50 6.79
CA ALA A 96 -5.01 -7.09 7.12
C ALA A 96 -3.65 -6.86 7.83
N ALA A 97 -3.27 -7.75 8.75
CA ALA A 97 -1.99 -7.66 9.43
C ALA A 97 -0.81 -7.91 8.47
N ASP A 98 -0.90 -8.94 7.63
CA ASP A 98 0.13 -9.28 6.65
C ASP A 98 0.25 -8.21 5.56
N GLY A 99 -0.88 -7.72 5.06
CA GLY A 99 -0.93 -6.61 4.11
C GLY A 99 -0.31 -5.33 4.68
N HIS A 100 -0.58 -5.02 5.94
CA HIS A 100 0.05 -3.88 6.61
C HIS A 100 1.57 -4.05 6.74
N ALA A 101 2.03 -5.24 7.15
CA ALA A 101 3.47 -5.53 7.25
C ALA A 101 4.17 -5.44 5.89
N ALA A 102 3.53 -5.93 4.82
CA ALA A 102 4.04 -5.82 3.46
C ALA A 102 4.10 -4.36 2.99
N GLN A 103 3.08 -3.56 3.30
CA GLN A 103 3.04 -2.13 2.98
C GLN A 103 4.14 -1.36 3.70
N ASP A 104 4.35 -1.63 5.00
CA ASP A 104 5.40 -0.99 5.79
C ASP A 104 6.78 -1.34 5.23
N SER A 105 7.02 -2.62 4.91
CA SER A 105 8.27 -3.08 4.29
C SER A 105 8.52 -2.42 2.92
N ALA A 106 7.50 -2.31 2.08
CA ALA A 106 7.61 -1.62 0.79
C ALA A 106 7.91 -0.13 0.95
N THR A 107 7.34 0.51 1.97
CA THR A 107 7.59 1.92 2.30
C THR A 107 9.03 2.13 2.75
N GLU A 108 9.52 1.31 3.68
CA GLU A 108 10.91 1.36 4.16
C GLU A 108 11.91 1.15 3.02
N ALA A 109 11.66 0.19 2.12
CA ALA A 109 12.50 -0.06 0.97
C ALA A 109 12.57 1.14 0.01
N ARG A 110 11.42 1.80 -0.23
CA ARG A 110 11.34 3.00 -1.06
C ARG A 110 12.08 4.19 -0.44
N ASP A 111 11.96 4.36 0.87
CA ASP A 111 12.62 5.45 1.60
C ASP A 111 14.14 5.25 1.59
N ALA A 112 14.60 4.01 1.78
CA ALA A 112 16.03 3.67 1.67
C ALA A 112 16.59 3.98 0.27
N LEU A 113 15.83 3.66 -0.79
CA LEU A 113 16.22 4.00 -2.16
C LEU A 113 16.32 5.53 -2.34
N THR A 114 15.34 6.27 -1.85
CA THR A 114 15.28 7.73 -1.95
C THR A 114 16.47 8.40 -1.24
N VAL A 115 16.85 7.88 -0.06
CA VAL A 115 18.03 8.34 0.68
C VAL A 115 19.32 8.09 -0.11
N GLU A 116 19.46 6.90 -0.68
CA GLU A 116 20.64 6.54 -1.46
C GLU A 116 20.74 7.34 -2.77
N GLU A 117 19.63 7.59 -3.46
CA GLU A 117 19.59 8.47 -4.64
C GLU A 117 20.00 9.90 -4.29
N SER A 118 19.48 10.44 -3.18
CA SER A 118 19.86 11.77 -2.69
C SER A 118 21.35 11.85 -2.37
N ARG A 119 21.92 10.81 -1.75
CA ARG A 119 23.36 10.71 -1.46
C ARG A 119 24.19 10.69 -2.75
N ARG A 120 23.78 9.91 -3.76
CA ARG A 120 24.45 9.86 -5.07
C ARG A 120 24.42 11.22 -5.76
N GLN A 121 23.28 11.90 -5.74
CA GLN A 121 23.13 13.23 -6.35
C GLN A 121 24.03 14.27 -5.67
N ALA A 122 24.16 14.23 -4.34
CA ALA A 122 25.08 15.09 -3.60
C ALA A 122 26.54 14.86 -4.00
N LEU A 123 26.96 13.60 -4.13
CA LEU A 123 28.32 13.25 -4.57
C LEU A 123 28.61 13.70 -6.00
N VAL A 124 27.65 13.55 -6.92
CA VAL A 124 27.77 14.05 -8.30
C VAL A 124 27.93 15.57 -8.31
N THR A 125 27.15 16.26 -7.47
CA THR A 125 27.20 17.73 -7.37
C THR A 125 28.56 18.19 -6.85
N ASP A 126 29.09 17.53 -5.82
CA ASP A 126 30.42 17.81 -5.26
C ASP A 126 31.54 17.52 -6.27
N ALA A 127 31.47 16.38 -6.96
CA ALA A 127 32.41 16.04 -8.01
C ALA A 127 32.40 17.08 -9.15
N ASN A 128 31.23 17.49 -9.62
CA ASN A 128 31.10 18.52 -10.65
C ASN A 128 31.64 19.89 -10.19
N ALA A 129 31.44 20.25 -8.92
CA ALA A 129 32.03 21.46 -8.35
C ALA A 129 33.57 21.39 -8.36
N SER A 130 34.14 20.22 -8.10
CA SER A 130 35.60 20.01 -8.11
C SER A 130 36.25 20.04 -9.50
N LEU A 131 35.49 19.73 -10.56
CA LEU A 131 36.00 19.76 -11.93
C LEU A 131 36.29 21.19 -12.43
N GLY A 132 35.69 22.20 -11.80
CA GLY A 132 35.91 23.61 -12.13
C GLY A 132 35.43 24.03 -13.53
N PRO A 133 35.30 25.33 -13.81
CA PRO A 133 35.00 25.80 -15.16
C PRO A 133 36.19 25.57 -16.08
N CYS A 134 35.94 24.98 -17.25
CA CYS A 134 36.94 24.87 -18.31
C CYS A 134 37.22 26.26 -18.89
N SER A 135 38.34 26.86 -18.50
CA SER A 135 38.81 28.13 -19.07
C SER A 135 39.53 27.84 -20.38
N HIS A 136 38.77 27.60 -21.44
CA HIS A 136 39.29 27.75 -22.80
C HIS A 136 39.54 29.24 -23.05
N VAL A 137 40.70 29.73 -22.59
CA VAL A 137 41.30 30.92 -23.17
C VAL A 137 41.78 30.48 -24.55
N HIS A 138 40.93 30.61 -25.56
CA HIS A 138 41.46 30.75 -26.90
C HIS A 138 42.24 32.05 -26.88
N ASP A 139 43.56 31.90 -26.76
CA ASP A 139 44.55 32.91 -27.01
C ASP A 139 44.22 33.48 -28.39
N ALA A 140 43.50 34.60 -28.41
CA ALA A 140 43.32 35.38 -29.60
C ALA A 140 44.70 35.99 -29.85
N ALA A 141 45.56 35.20 -30.52
CA ALA A 141 46.67 35.71 -31.29
C ALA A 141 46.06 36.59 -32.38
N VAL A 142 45.62 37.79 -31.99
CA VAL A 142 45.32 38.90 -32.87
C VAL A 142 46.69 39.32 -33.37
N GLY A 143 47.08 38.71 -34.49
CA GLY A 143 48.06 39.28 -35.39
C GLY A 143 47.62 40.70 -35.70
N MET A 144 48.28 41.67 -35.08
CA MET A 144 48.31 43.04 -35.55
C MET A 144 49.75 43.39 -35.87
N ARG A 145 50.03 43.22 -37.17
CA ARG A 145 50.83 44.07 -38.07
C ARG A 145 52.25 44.46 -37.65
#